data_AF-A0A6G4U246-F1
#
_entry.id   AF-A0A6G4U246-F1
#
_cell.length_a   1.000
_cell.length_b   1.000
_cell.length_c   1.000
_cell.angle_alpha   90.00
_cell.angle_beta   90.00
_cell.angle_gamma   90.00
#
_symmetry.space_group_name_H-M   'P 1'
#
loop_
_entity.id
_entity.type
_entity.pdbx_description
1 polymer ?
#
loop_
_entity_poly.entity_id
_entity_poly.type
_entity_poly.pdbx_seq_one_letter_code
_entity_poly.pdbx_strand_id
1 'polypeptide(L)'
;MSPRRVIALLASAVLAVLAGCAPRVEIEIDRSRHFHPPPDTSPDGWWPCPVGGAETRECRLVHVPQGGPGSATVALSLSRLPARDPERRVGALVLAPGGPGLSGLQEALAASLDYPAELRDRFDIVGFDRRGVGLSGRVDCGEPKGALDKLRHARDLGSPRTFAAVDADARAYVEGCRMRHGELLGHLGSRAAADDLEAVRVALGEEKISLLMHSYSTIPGQLYVAQHPDRVRSAVFDGVVDPGRRGTAMALRTLHSPEELDDEHVPVPPSRDLPEEVREAFATLDPGKPPLALFLSVHCADFPWPDSVPELLRKLAALRKSGQEAGWRVNTVARDYAACVHWPGRGAPLGAVRPASAAGDSPQVLPLLINSRKDMRTPLAGAERVANRFHAPLLTVRGGQHGLVGYGNRCAEKYAVEHLTGRLRSGASERLTCG
;
A
#
# COMPACT_ATOMS: atom_id res chain seq x y z
N MET A 1 43.12 -23.37 -0.21
CA MET A 1 42.06 -23.02 0.75
C MET A 1 40.96 -22.30 -0.01
N SER A 2 39.82 -22.97 -0.20
CA SER A 2 38.78 -22.61 -1.18
C SER A 2 37.72 -21.67 -0.59
N PRO A 3 37.18 -20.69 -1.36
CA PRO A 3 36.14 -19.78 -0.90
C PRO A 3 34.77 -20.46 -0.86
N ARG A 4 34.07 -20.29 0.27
CA ARG A 4 32.72 -20.80 0.52
C ARG A 4 31.70 -20.05 -0.35
N ARG A 5 30.91 -20.82 -1.10
CA ARG A 5 29.74 -20.37 -1.86
C ARG A 5 28.59 -20.06 -0.91
N VAL A 6 27.94 -18.91 -1.08
CA VAL A 6 26.63 -18.61 -0.49
C VAL A 6 25.58 -19.32 -1.35
N ILE A 7 24.82 -20.24 -0.76
CA ILE A 7 23.72 -20.96 -1.41
C ILE A 7 22.43 -20.26 -1.00
N ALA A 8 21.68 -19.74 -1.96
CA ALA A 8 20.27 -19.40 -1.77
C ALA A 8 19.47 -20.71 -1.77
N LEU A 9 18.89 -21.09 -0.63
CA LEU A 9 18.04 -22.27 -0.54
C LEU A 9 16.61 -21.92 -0.94
N LEU A 10 16.27 -22.29 -2.18
CA LEU A 10 14.92 -22.63 -2.61
C LEU A 10 14.47 -23.88 -1.84
N ALA A 11 13.29 -23.85 -1.25
CA ALA A 11 12.58 -25.06 -0.84
C ALA A 11 11.32 -25.20 -1.69
N SER A 12 11.50 -25.76 -2.89
CA SER A 12 10.43 -26.39 -3.66
C SER A 12 10.49 -27.89 -3.36
N ALA A 13 9.45 -28.45 -2.74
CA ALA A 13 9.31 -29.89 -2.65
C ALA A 13 8.79 -30.42 -4.01
N VAL A 14 9.62 -31.16 -4.72
CA VAL A 14 9.25 -31.93 -5.91
C VAL A 14 8.99 -33.36 -5.48
N LEU A 15 7.80 -33.89 -5.76
CA LEU A 15 7.59 -35.33 -5.93
C LEU A 15 7.76 -35.64 -7.43
N ALA A 16 8.71 -36.52 -7.75
CA ALA A 16 8.93 -37.04 -9.09
C ALA A 16 8.28 -38.41 -9.25
N VAL A 17 7.46 -38.62 -10.27
CA VAL A 17 7.27 -39.93 -10.93
C VAL A 17 6.86 -39.73 -12.41
N LEU A 18 7.75 -40.22 -13.27
CA LEU A 18 7.60 -40.81 -14.62
C LEU A 18 7.27 -39.96 -15.86
N ALA A 19 8.09 -40.20 -16.87
CA ALA A 19 8.03 -39.67 -18.22
C ALA A 19 6.83 -40.21 -18.99
N GLY A 20 5.99 -39.29 -19.46
CA GLY A 20 5.02 -39.49 -20.54
C GLY A 20 4.93 -38.19 -21.33
N CYS A 21 4.96 -38.27 -22.67
CA CYS A 21 4.75 -37.12 -23.53
C CYS A 21 3.32 -36.58 -23.32
N ALA A 22 3.18 -35.51 -22.53
CA ALA A 22 1.97 -34.73 -22.41
C ALA A 22 2.20 -33.35 -23.06
N PRO A 23 1.17 -32.75 -23.69
CA PRO A 23 1.31 -31.47 -24.35
C PRO A 23 1.73 -30.40 -23.33
N ARG A 24 2.63 -29.49 -23.74
CA ARG A 24 2.91 -28.28 -22.98
C ARG A 24 1.61 -27.49 -22.87
N VAL A 25 0.99 -27.52 -21.69
CA VAL A 25 0.00 -26.51 -21.33
C VAL A 25 0.79 -25.23 -21.07
N GLU A 26 0.85 -24.36 -22.08
CA GLU A 26 1.10 -22.95 -21.82
C GLU A 26 -0.05 -22.45 -20.95
N ILE A 27 0.24 -22.16 -19.69
CA ILE A 27 -0.70 -21.47 -18.82
C ILE A 27 -0.76 -20.02 -19.33
N GLU A 28 -1.73 -19.75 -20.19
CA GLU A 28 -2.12 -18.39 -20.52
C GLU A 28 -2.73 -17.77 -19.25
N ILE A 29 -2.00 -16.87 -18.61
CA ILE A 29 -2.55 -16.09 -17.49
C ILE A 29 -3.54 -15.10 -18.08
N ASP A 30 -4.83 -15.45 -17.98
CA ASP A 30 -5.92 -14.55 -18.35
C ASP A 30 -5.93 -13.31 -17.44
N ARG A 31 -5.46 -12.20 -18.00
CA ARG A 31 -5.43 -10.87 -17.38
C ARG A 31 -6.79 -10.17 -17.42
N SER A 32 -7.84 -10.80 -17.95
CA SER A 32 -9.18 -10.21 -18.12
C SER A 32 -10.10 -10.35 -16.89
N ARG A 33 -9.59 -10.84 -15.75
CA ARG A 33 -10.35 -10.94 -14.49
C ARG A 33 -10.64 -9.55 -13.89
N HIS A 34 -11.44 -8.75 -14.55
CA HIS A 34 -12.22 -7.71 -13.87
C HIS A 34 -13.47 -8.39 -13.31
N PHE A 35 -13.93 -7.95 -12.13
CA PHE A 35 -15.31 -8.23 -11.74
C PHE A 35 -16.22 -7.54 -12.75
N HIS A 36 -16.79 -8.31 -13.66
CA HIS A 36 -17.80 -7.77 -14.56
C HIS A 36 -19.13 -7.76 -13.83
N PRO A 37 -19.86 -6.63 -13.84
CA PRO A 37 -21.23 -6.63 -13.37
C PRO A 37 -22.04 -7.66 -14.17
N PRO A 38 -22.98 -8.40 -13.52
CA PRO A 38 -23.97 -9.18 -14.23
C PRO A 38 -24.70 -8.34 -15.31
N PRO A 39 -25.16 -8.95 -16.43
CA PRO A 39 -25.67 -8.24 -17.62
C PRO A 39 -26.79 -7.19 -17.41
N ASP A 40 -27.46 -7.17 -16.26
CA ASP A 40 -28.56 -6.25 -15.95
C ASP A 40 -28.28 -5.33 -14.76
N THR A 41 -27.03 -5.28 -14.30
CA THR A 41 -26.67 -4.42 -13.17
C THR A 41 -26.60 -2.98 -13.63
N SER A 42 -27.28 -2.08 -12.93
CA SER A 42 -27.10 -0.64 -13.14
C SER A 42 -25.61 -0.29 -13.07
N PRO A 43 -25.10 0.63 -13.91
CA PRO A 43 -23.71 1.11 -13.83
C PRO A 43 -23.29 1.56 -12.42
N ASP A 44 -24.26 2.03 -11.63
CA ASP A 44 -24.10 2.47 -10.24
C ASP A 44 -24.64 1.46 -9.20
N GLY A 45 -25.04 0.27 -9.64
CA GLY A 45 -25.62 -0.76 -8.80
C GLY A 45 -24.59 -1.51 -7.96
N TRP A 46 -25.07 -2.09 -6.86
CA TRP A 46 -24.36 -3.15 -6.15
C TRP A 46 -24.83 -4.51 -6.67
N TRP A 47 -23.93 -5.48 -6.70
CA TRP A 47 -24.26 -6.87 -7.05
C TRP A 47 -23.56 -7.85 -6.11
N PRO A 48 -24.05 -9.08 -5.95
CA PRO A 48 -23.32 -10.10 -5.20
C PRO A 48 -21.92 -10.32 -5.80
N CYS A 49 -20.89 -10.25 -4.97
CA CYS A 49 -19.53 -10.57 -5.43
C CYS A 49 -19.47 -12.03 -5.89
N PRO A 50 -18.84 -12.34 -7.04
CA PRO A 50 -18.71 -13.72 -7.51
C PRO A 50 -17.63 -14.52 -6.77
N VAL A 51 -17.01 -13.93 -5.74
CA VAL A 51 -16.12 -14.61 -4.79
C VAL A 51 -16.93 -15.05 -3.57
N GLY A 52 -16.97 -16.36 -3.35
CA GLY A 52 -17.61 -16.99 -2.19
C GLY A 52 -16.94 -16.68 -0.85
N GLY A 53 -17.46 -17.27 0.22
CA GLY A 53 -16.97 -17.13 1.59
C GLY A 53 -18.09 -17.16 2.63
N ALA A 54 -17.72 -17.10 3.90
CA ALA A 54 -18.63 -17.27 5.05
C ALA A 54 -19.75 -16.22 5.16
N GLU A 55 -19.69 -15.11 4.41
CA GLU A 55 -20.67 -14.03 4.43
C GLU A 55 -20.89 -13.48 3.01
N THR A 56 -22.13 -13.10 2.70
CA THR A 56 -22.48 -12.46 1.43
C THR A 56 -21.84 -11.09 1.30
N ARG A 57 -21.08 -10.89 0.22
CA ARG A 57 -20.44 -9.62 -0.12
C ARG A 57 -21.15 -8.96 -1.29
N GLU A 58 -21.19 -7.64 -1.25
CA GLU A 58 -21.66 -6.81 -2.34
C GLU A 58 -20.47 -6.15 -3.03
N CYS A 59 -20.45 -6.19 -4.35
CA CYS A 59 -19.42 -5.64 -5.20
C CYS A 59 -20.00 -4.45 -5.99
N ARG A 60 -19.13 -3.49 -6.28
CA ARG A 60 -19.43 -2.35 -7.15
C ARG A 60 -18.18 -1.92 -7.90
N LEU A 61 -18.36 -1.36 -9.10
CA LEU A 61 -17.32 -0.63 -9.81
C LEU A 61 -17.51 0.87 -9.59
N VAL A 62 -16.40 1.57 -9.31
CA VAL A 62 -16.38 3.04 -9.19
C VAL A 62 -15.46 3.59 -10.28
N HIS A 63 -16.03 4.33 -11.21
CA HIS A 63 -15.25 4.93 -12.31
C HIS A 63 -14.69 6.28 -11.88
N VAL A 64 -13.38 6.44 -11.98
CA VAL A 64 -12.66 7.67 -11.63
C VAL A 64 -11.82 8.16 -12.81
N PRO A 65 -11.65 9.48 -12.99
CA PRO A 65 -10.75 9.99 -14.01
C PRO A 65 -9.29 9.62 -13.71
N GLN A 66 -8.54 9.26 -14.75
CA GLN A 66 -7.11 9.01 -14.68
C GLN A 66 -6.35 10.30 -14.34
N GLY A 67 -6.48 11.36 -15.16
CA GLY A 67 -5.71 12.61 -15.04
C GLY A 67 -6.50 13.86 -14.63
N GLY A 68 -7.81 13.74 -14.41
CA GLY A 68 -8.70 14.82 -13.97
C GLY A 68 -10.01 14.87 -14.77
N PRO A 69 -10.88 15.87 -14.53
CA PRO A 69 -12.15 15.97 -15.24
C PRO A 69 -11.96 15.93 -16.78
N GLY A 70 -12.67 15.02 -17.44
CA GLY A 70 -12.61 14.84 -18.90
C GLY A 70 -11.51 13.92 -19.41
N SER A 71 -10.62 13.38 -18.56
CA SER A 71 -9.66 12.36 -18.97
C SER A 71 -10.33 10.99 -19.17
N ALA A 72 -9.59 10.03 -19.73
CA ALA A 72 -9.99 8.62 -19.67
C ALA A 72 -10.25 8.19 -18.22
N THR A 73 -11.12 7.19 -18.02
CA THR A 73 -11.46 6.67 -16.69
C THR A 73 -10.75 5.36 -16.39
N VAL A 74 -10.53 5.08 -15.11
CA VAL A 74 -10.18 3.75 -14.60
C VAL A 74 -11.29 3.28 -13.67
N ALA A 75 -11.62 1.99 -13.70
CA ALA A 75 -12.59 1.39 -12.80
C ALA A 75 -11.90 0.86 -11.55
N LEU A 76 -12.38 1.28 -10.38
CA LEU A 76 -11.98 0.76 -9.08
C LEU A 76 -12.95 -0.35 -8.68
N SER A 77 -12.41 -1.52 -8.34
CA SER A 77 -13.16 -2.64 -7.79
C SER A 77 -13.35 -2.46 -6.29
N LEU A 78 -14.60 -2.36 -5.85
CA LEU A 78 -15.03 -2.13 -4.47
C LEU A 78 -15.81 -3.36 -3.97
N SER A 79 -15.60 -3.75 -2.71
CA SER A 79 -16.44 -4.72 -2.01
C SER A 79 -16.91 -4.17 -0.67
N ARG A 80 -18.10 -4.60 -0.26
CA ARG A 80 -18.75 -4.25 1.00
C ARG A 80 -19.30 -5.49 1.69
N LEU A 81 -19.07 -5.57 2.99
CA LEU A 81 -19.75 -6.48 3.92
C LEU A 81 -20.66 -5.63 4.83
N PRO A 82 -21.99 -5.64 4.64
CA PRO A 82 -22.92 -4.84 5.45
C PRO A 82 -22.88 -5.22 6.93
N ALA A 83 -22.84 -4.27 7.87
CA ALA A 83 -22.75 -4.51 9.33
C ALA A 83 -23.61 -5.69 9.82
N ARG A 84 -23.07 -6.59 10.66
CA ARG A 84 -23.84 -7.74 11.20
C ARG A 84 -25.00 -7.29 12.08
N ASP A 85 -24.91 -6.10 12.68
CA ASP A 85 -25.97 -5.48 13.45
C ASP A 85 -26.38 -4.13 12.82
N PRO A 86 -27.34 -4.14 11.88
CA PRO A 86 -27.81 -2.93 11.20
C PRO A 86 -28.39 -1.87 12.15
N GLU A 87 -29.03 -2.29 13.25
CA GLU A 87 -29.66 -1.40 14.24
C GLU A 87 -28.63 -0.60 15.04
N ARG A 88 -27.42 -1.15 15.21
CA ARG A 88 -26.30 -0.47 15.87
C ARG A 88 -25.22 -0.01 14.90
N ARG A 89 -25.51 0.00 13.60
CA ARG A 89 -24.58 0.43 12.54
C ARG A 89 -24.10 1.86 12.77
N VAL A 90 -22.80 2.03 12.70
CA VAL A 90 -22.09 3.30 12.88
C VAL A 90 -21.81 3.99 11.55
N GLY A 91 -21.58 3.22 10.48
CA GLY A 91 -21.28 3.74 9.14
C GLY A 91 -20.43 2.77 8.33
N ALA A 92 -19.86 3.24 7.22
CA ALA A 92 -18.85 2.49 6.47
C ALA A 92 -17.44 2.70 7.05
N LEU A 93 -16.68 1.60 7.18
CA LEU A 93 -15.27 1.57 7.51
C LEU A 93 -14.46 1.15 6.28
N VAL A 94 -13.81 2.12 5.65
CA VAL A 94 -12.93 1.89 4.50
C VAL A 94 -11.55 1.45 5.00
N LEU A 95 -11.16 0.26 4.60
CA LEU A 95 -9.89 -0.38 4.92
C LEU A 95 -8.97 -0.37 3.70
N ALA A 96 -7.67 -0.13 3.91
CA ALA A 96 -6.69 -0.32 2.84
C ALA A 96 -5.33 -0.78 3.38
N PRO A 97 -4.75 -1.84 2.78
CA PRO A 97 -3.46 -2.37 3.18
C PRO A 97 -2.32 -1.48 2.68
N GLY A 98 -1.12 -1.79 3.16
CA GLY A 98 0.12 -1.16 2.72
C GLY A 98 0.58 -1.55 1.31
N GLY A 99 1.88 -1.80 1.22
CA GLY A 99 2.58 -2.06 -0.03
C GLY A 99 3.49 -0.89 -0.42
N PRO A 100 3.17 -0.09 -1.46
CA PRO A 100 1.94 -0.08 -2.26
C PRO A 100 1.68 -1.34 -3.10
N GLY A 101 0.44 -1.47 -3.59
CA GLY A 101 0.05 -2.51 -4.55
C GLY A 101 -0.54 -3.80 -3.95
N LEU A 102 -0.78 -3.83 -2.64
CA LEU A 102 -1.61 -4.86 -2.01
C LEU A 102 -3.11 -4.58 -2.23
N SER A 103 -3.91 -5.64 -2.38
CA SER A 103 -5.34 -5.56 -2.70
C SER A 103 -6.17 -5.17 -1.48
N GLY A 104 -6.98 -4.11 -1.61
CA GLY A 104 -7.91 -3.73 -0.55
C GLY A 104 -9.11 -4.66 -0.45
N LEU A 105 -9.46 -5.34 -1.55
CA LEU A 105 -10.48 -6.39 -1.53
C LEU A 105 -10.05 -7.58 -0.67
N GLN A 106 -8.77 -7.98 -0.80
CA GLN A 106 -8.18 -9.03 0.01
C GLN A 106 -8.09 -8.62 1.49
N GLU A 107 -7.75 -7.36 1.78
CA GLU A 107 -7.72 -6.85 3.16
C GLU A 107 -9.11 -6.85 3.81
N ALA A 108 -10.15 -6.42 3.10
CA ALA A 108 -11.52 -6.46 3.61
C ALA A 108 -12.02 -7.90 3.83
N LEU A 109 -11.59 -8.84 2.99
CA LEU A 109 -11.82 -10.27 3.21
C LEU A 109 -11.11 -10.74 4.51
N ALA A 110 -9.84 -10.39 4.71
CA ALA A 110 -9.12 -10.72 5.95
C ALA A 110 -9.77 -10.08 7.18
N ALA A 111 -10.27 -8.84 7.07
CA ALA A 111 -10.98 -8.17 8.16
C ALA A 111 -12.26 -8.89 8.58
N SER A 112 -12.92 -9.64 7.69
CA SER A 112 -14.07 -10.46 8.08
C SER A 112 -13.71 -11.65 8.98
N LEU A 113 -12.43 -12.02 9.04
CA LEU A 113 -11.92 -13.18 9.76
C LEU A 113 -11.13 -12.75 11.00
N ASP A 114 -10.14 -11.89 10.83
CA ASP A 114 -9.05 -11.70 11.79
C ASP A 114 -9.16 -10.41 12.60
N TYR A 115 -9.96 -9.45 12.14
CA TYR A 115 -10.14 -8.18 12.84
C TYR A 115 -11.11 -8.33 14.02
N PRO A 116 -11.09 -7.40 14.99
CA PRO A 116 -12.02 -7.43 16.11
C PRO A 116 -13.48 -7.52 15.65
N ALA A 117 -14.21 -8.50 16.18
CA ALA A 117 -15.59 -8.79 15.78
C ALA A 117 -16.50 -7.56 15.88
N GLU A 118 -16.28 -6.69 16.86
CA GLU A 118 -17.05 -5.46 17.03
C GLU A 118 -16.97 -4.53 15.80
N LEU A 119 -15.87 -4.52 15.04
CA LEU A 119 -15.83 -3.74 13.79
C LEU A 119 -16.85 -4.27 12.80
N ARG A 120 -16.94 -5.60 12.65
CA ARG A 120 -17.88 -6.26 11.75
C ARG A 120 -19.34 -6.12 12.23
N ASP A 121 -19.56 -6.06 13.54
CA ASP A 121 -20.88 -5.82 14.11
C ASP A 121 -21.38 -4.39 13.85
N ARG A 122 -20.47 -3.41 13.89
CA ARG A 122 -20.83 -1.98 13.92
C ARG A 122 -20.63 -1.26 12.60
N PHE A 123 -19.84 -1.79 11.67
CA PHE A 123 -19.52 -1.12 10.42
C PHE A 123 -19.82 -1.99 9.20
N ASP A 124 -20.19 -1.32 8.12
CA ASP A 124 -19.99 -1.92 6.80
C ASP A 124 -18.49 -1.96 6.53
N ILE A 125 -17.92 -3.15 6.37
CA ILE A 125 -16.50 -3.29 6.06
C ILE A 125 -16.33 -3.10 4.56
N VAL A 126 -15.55 -2.10 4.18
CA VAL A 126 -15.36 -1.71 2.78
C VAL A 126 -13.90 -1.82 2.40
N GLY A 127 -13.61 -2.59 1.36
CA GLY A 127 -12.29 -2.68 0.73
C GLY A 127 -12.36 -2.32 -0.73
N PHE A 128 -11.32 -1.68 -1.26
CA PHE A 128 -11.22 -1.47 -2.70
C PHE A 128 -9.80 -1.62 -3.19
N ASP A 129 -9.68 -2.13 -4.41
CA ASP A 129 -8.42 -2.09 -5.12
C ASP A 129 -8.22 -0.70 -5.70
N ARG A 130 -7.14 -0.03 -5.27
CA ARG A 130 -6.75 1.26 -5.84
C ARG A 130 -6.47 1.13 -7.33
N ARG A 131 -6.57 2.24 -8.06
CA ARG A 131 -6.13 2.33 -9.46
C ARG A 131 -4.78 1.65 -9.66
N GLY A 132 -4.67 0.78 -10.67
CA GLY A 132 -3.44 0.06 -10.96
C GLY A 132 -3.17 -1.15 -10.06
N VAL A 133 -4.05 -1.50 -9.13
CA VAL A 133 -3.88 -2.63 -8.20
C VAL A 133 -4.94 -3.70 -8.48
N GLY A 134 -4.55 -4.97 -8.35
CA GLY A 134 -5.48 -6.11 -8.41
C GLY A 134 -6.49 -6.02 -9.55
N LEU A 135 -7.77 -6.07 -9.21
CA LEU A 135 -8.87 -6.07 -10.18
C LEU A 135 -9.21 -4.67 -10.74
N SER A 136 -8.49 -3.64 -10.29
CA SER A 136 -8.61 -2.25 -10.77
C SER A 136 -7.53 -1.90 -11.80
N GLY A 137 -7.22 -2.86 -12.68
CA GLY A 137 -6.27 -2.69 -13.79
C GLY A 137 -4.81 -2.79 -13.38
N ARG A 138 -4.41 -3.91 -12.76
CA ARG A 138 -3.05 -4.14 -12.23
C ARG A 138 -1.92 -3.70 -13.19
N VAL A 139 -1.15 -2.70 -12.76
CA VAL A 139 -0.03 -2.15 -13.53
C VAL A 139 1.22 -3.01 -13.35
N ASP A 140 1.67 -3.63 -14.44
CA ASP A 140 2.90 -4.39 -14.52
C ASP A 140 3.73 -3.96 -15.74
N CYS A 141 4.96 -3.50 -15.46
CA CYS A 141 5.92 -3.06 -16.47
C CYS A 141 7.09 -4.03 -16.66
N GLY A 142 7.10 -5.15 -15.92
CA GLY A 142 8.22 -6.06 -15.84
C GLY A 142 9.43 -5.48 -15.10
N GLU A 143 10.55 -6.19 -15.19
CA GLU A 143 11.81 -5.80 -14.56
C GLU A 143 12.68 -4.91 -15.48
N PRO A 144 13.44 -3.96 -14.90
CA PRO A 144 14.49 -3.23 -15.61
C PRO A 144 15.51 -4.17 -16.25
N LYS A 145 16.16 -3.72 -17.34
CA LYS A 145 17.14 -4.50 -18.10
C LYS A 145 18.43 -3.70 -18.30
N GLY A 146 19.42 -4.32 -18.93
CA GLY A 146 20.62 -3.63 -19.41
C GLY A 146 21.55 -3.12 -18.31
N ALA A 147 22.15 -1.96 -18.53
CA ALA A 147 22.97 -1.23 -17.57
C ALA A 147 22.23 -0.89 -16.28
N LEU A 148 20.91 -0.64 -16.35
CA LEU A 148 20.11 -0.40 -15.15
C LEU A 148 20.05 -1.63 -14.24
N ASP A 149 19.78 -2.82 -14.80
CA ASP A 149 19.76 -4.09 -14.04
C ASP A 149 21.15 -4.45 -13.48
N LYS A 150 22.22 -4.15 -14.23
CA LYS A 150 23.61 -4.39 -13.78
C LYS A 150 23.98 -3.62 -12.50
N LEU A 151 23.23 -2.58 -12.12
CA LEU A 151 23.47 -1.85 -10.86
C LEU A 151 23.31 -2.73 -9.61
N ARG A 152 22.52 -3.83 -9.67
CA ARG A 152 22.40 -4.80 -8.56
C ARG A 152 23.77 -5.26 -8.05
N HIS A 153 24.72 -5.44 -8.95
CA HIS A 153 26.05 -5.99 -8.65
C HIS A 153 27.19 -5.00 -8.88
N ALA A 154 26.87 -3.72 -9.11
CA ALA A 154 27.89 -2.69 -9.35
C ALA A 154 28.82 -2.55 -8.14
N ARG A 155 30.13 -2.48 -8.41
CA ARG A 155 31.17 -2.21 -7.40
C ARG A 155 31.34 -0.72 -7.15
N ASP A 156 31.18 0.09 -8.19
CA ASP A 156 31.27 1.54 -8.15
C ASP A 156 30.05 2.15 -8.86
N LEU A 157 29.13 2.69 -8.07
CA LEU A 157 27.97 3.41 -8.56
C LEU A 157 28.32 4.82 -9.06
N GLY A 158 29.45 5.39 -8.62
CA GLY A 158 29.83 6.77 -8.92
C GLY A 158 30.61 6.94 -10.23
N SER A 159 30.85 5.85 -10.97
CA SER A 159 31.64 5.87 -12.20
C SER A 159 30.91 6.62 -13.32
N PRO A 160 31.45 7.75 -13.83
CA PRO A 160 30.79 8.51 -14.90
C PRO A 160 30.59 7.71 -16.20
N ARG A 161 31.38 6.63 -16.39
CA ARG A 161 31.31 5.76 -17.57
C ARG A 161 29.98 5.00 -17.68
N THR A 162 29.26 4.81 -16.57
CA THR A 162 27.99 4.05 -16.57
C THR A 162 26.76 4.94 -16.69
N PHE A 163 26.88 6.24 -16.40
CA PHE A 163 25.73 7.13 -16.22
C PHE A 163 24.84 7.23 -17.46
N ALA A 164 25.43 7.41 -18.64
CA ALA A 164 24.66 7.55 -19.88
C ALA A 164 23.87 6.27 -20.23
N ALA A 165 24.46 5.09 -20.02
CA ALA A 165 23.79 3.82 -20.27
C ALA A 165 22.67 3.56 -19.26
N VAL A 166 22.88 3.88 -17.98
CA VAL A 166 21.83 3.78 -16.95
C VAL A 166 20.68 4.74 -17.23
N ASP A 167 20.97 5.98 -17.62
CA ASP A 167 19.95 6.97 -17.98
C ASP A 167 19.11 6.53 -19.18
N ALA A 168 19.76 6.00 -20.23
CA ALA A 168 19.08 5.47 -21.39
C ALA A 168 18.16 4.30 -21.05
N ASP A 169 18.62 3.33 -20.25
CA ASP A 169 17.82 2.18 -19.85
C ASP A 169 16.68 2.56 -18.88
N ALA A 170 16.92 3.53 -17.99
CA ALA A 170 15.89 4.08 -17.12
C ALA A 170 14.77 4.76 -17.92
N ARG A 171 15.13 5.56 -18.93
CA ARG A 171 14.16 6.16 -19.85
C ARG A 171 13.41 5.09 -20.64
N ALA A 172 14.11 4.09 -21.18
CA ALA A 172 13.49 3.00 -21.93
C ALA A 172 12.51 2.16 -21.09
N TYR A 173 12.84 1.92 -19.82
CA TYR A 173 11.93 1.25 -18.88
C TYR A 173 10.63 2.03 -18.68
N VAL A 174 10.73 3.32 -18.38
CA VAL A 174 9.56 4.19 -18.19
C VAL A 174 8.74 4.30 -19.47
N GLU A 175 9.38 4.46 -20.63
CA GLU A 175 8.69 4.57 -21.91
C GLU A 175 7.93 3.28 -22.25
N GLY A 176 8.56 2.10 -22.05
CA GLY A 176 7.88 0.83 -22.24
C GLY A 176 6.72 0.59 -21.27
N CYS A 177 6.74 1.24 -20.11
CA CYS A 177 5.64 1.25 -19.15
C CYS A 177 4.51 2.18 -19.61
N ARG A 178 4.86 3.38 -20.09
CA ARG A 178 3.93 4.39 -20.65
C ARG A 178 3.21 3.86 -21.89
N MET A 179 3.90 3.16 -22.79
CA MET A 179 3.28 2.55 -23.97
C MET A 179 2.22 1.49 -23.63
N ARG A 180 2.31 0.87 -22.44
CA ARG A 180 1.34 -0.14 -21.98
C ARG A 180 0.18 0.45 -21.20
N HIS A 181 0.45 1.44 -20.35
CA HIS A 181 -0.52 1.96 -19.37
C HIS A 181 -1.00 3.38 -19.65
N GLY A 182 -0.44 4.06 -20.65
CA GLY A 182 -0.86 5.39 -21.07
C GLY A 182 -0.73 6.44 -19.96
N GLU A 183 -1.73 7.31 -19.88
CA GLU A 183 -1.81 8.43 -18.93
C GLU A 183 -1.87 7.95 -17.48
N LEU A 184 -2.53 6.80 -17.22
CA LEU A 184 -2.68 6.23 -15.87
C LEU A 184 -1.34 6.18 -15.11
N LEU A 185 -0.23 5.88 -15.79
CA LEU A 185 1.08 5.77 -15.16
C LEU A 185 1.52 7.01 -14.36
N GLY A 186 1.07 8.20 -14.77
CA GLY A 186 1.35 9.47 -14.09
C GLY A 186 0.44 9.77 -12.90
N HIS A 187 -0.61 8.98 -12.69
CA HIS A 187 -1.69 9.27 -11.75
C HIS A 187 -1.98 8.11 -10.79
N LEU A 188 -0.93 7.41 -10.37
CA LEU A 188 -0.99 6.28 -9.43
C LEU A 188 -0.43 6.63 -8.02
N GLY A 189 0.01 7.89 -7.81
CA GLY A 189 0.53 8.39 -6.53
C GLY A 189 -0.56 8.68 -5.49
N SER A 190 -0.16 9.10 -4.29
CA SER A 190 -1.09 9.20 -3.15
C SER A 190 -2.12 10.33 -3.28
N ARG A 191 -1.89 11.37 -4.09
CA ARG A 191 -2.92 12.41 -4.36
C ARG A 191 -4.13 11.81 -5.05
N ALA A 192 -3.89 11.10 -6.15
CA ALA A 192 -4.95 10.41 -6.88
C ALA A 192 -5.63 9.34 -6.01
N ALA A 193 -4.87 8.64 -5.15
CA ALA A 193 -5.46 7.69 -4.20
C ALA A 193 -6.31 8.35 -3.11
N ALA A 194 -6.06 9.62 -2.75
CA ALA A 194 -6.92 10.39 -1.86
C ALA A 194 -8.20 10.86 -2.58
N ASP A 195 -8.09 11.28 -3.84
CA ASP A 195 -9.27 11.59 -4.68
C ASP A 195 -10.16 10.35 -4.88
N ASP A 196 -9.55 9.17 -5.01
CA ASP A 196 -10.27 7.89 -5.09
C ASP A 196 -11.08 7.60 -3.82
N LEU A 197 -10.59 7.99 -2.63
CA LEU A 197 -11.35 7.83 -1.38
C LEU A 197 -12.63 8.66 -1.38
N GLU A 198 -12.61 9.86 -1.98
CA GLU A 198 -13.82 10.68 -2.13
C GLU A 198 -14.81 10.02 -3.10
N ALA A 199 -14.32 9.51 -4.23
CA ALA A 199 -15.18 8.79 -5.18
C ALA A 199 -15.81 7.54 -4.54
N VAL A 200 -15.04 6.79 -3.74
CA VAL A 200 -15.54 5.65 -2.97
C VAL A 200 -16.59 6.10 -1.95
N ARG A 201 -16.35 7.18 -1.19
CA ARG A 201 -17.35 7.74 -0.25
C ARG A 201 -18.68 8.04 -0.96
N VAL A 202 -18.61 8.74 -2.09
CA VAL A 202 -19.80 9.10 -2.90
C VAL A 202 -20.51 7.84 -3.39
N ALA A 203 -19.77 6.85 -3.89
CA ALA A 203 -20.35 5.58 -4.35
C ALA A 203 -20.98 4.76 -3.21
N LEU A 204 -20.48 4.88 -1.98
CA LEU A 204 -21.12 4.26 -0.81
C LEU A 204 -22.42 4.97 -0.41
N GLY A 205 -22.66 6.20 -0.88
CA GLY A 205 -23.79 7.03 -0.47
C GLY A 205 -23.63 7.59 0.95
N GLU A 206 -22.43 7.60 1.49
CA GLU A 206 -22.13 8.01 2.87
C GLU A 206 -21.83 9.49 2.96
N GLU A 207 -22.43 10.23 3.89
CA GLU A 207 -22.06 11.63 4.13
C GLU A 207 -20.61 11.73 4.64
N LYS A 208 -20.24 10.81 5.53
CA LYS A 208 -18.90 10.68 6.11
C LYS A 208 -18.49 9.22 6.20
N ILE A 209 -17.22 8.93 5.92
CA ILE A 209 -16.65 7.58 6.07
C ILE A 209 -15.70 7.50 7.27
N SER A 210 -15.55 6.30 7.82
CA SER A 210 -14.49 5.99 8.78
C SER A 210 -13.33 5.31 8.05
N LEU A 211 -12.09 5.59 8.46
CA LEU A 211 -10.89 5.05 7.82
C LEU A 211 -10.09 4.18 8.80
N LEU A 212 -9.61 3.03 8.34
CA LEU A 212 -8.52 2.32 8.99
C LEU A 212 -7.49 1.96 7.92
N MET A 213 -6.34 2.64 8.00
CA MET A 213 -5.31 2.61 6.95
C MET A 213 -4.01 2.05 7.51
N HIS A 214 -3.42 1.10 6.80
CA HIS A 214 -2.16 0.48 7.20
C HIS A 214 -1.00 0.92 6.33
N SER A 215 0.15 1.15 6.96
CA SER A 215 1.43 1.34 6.27
C SER A 215 1.35 2.43 5.20
N TYR A 216 1.70 2.13 3.94
CA TYR A 216 1.57 3.06 2.81
C TYR A 216 0.21 3.80 2.76
N SER A 217 -0.92 3.13 3.02
CA SER A 217 -2.25 3.75 2.96
C SER A 217 -2.47 4.88 3.96
N THR A 218 -1.61 4.98 4.98
CA THR A 218 -1.63 6.13 5.89
C THR A 218 -1.28 7.44 5.17
N ILE A 219 -0.59 7.42 4.02
CA ILE A 219 -0.32 8.63 3.22
C ILE A 219 -1.60 9.17 2.57
N PRO A 220 -2.32 8.44 1.70
CA PRO A 220 -3.58 8.93 1.15
C PRO A 220 -4.62 9.19 2.24
N GLY A 221 -4.63 8.43 3.35
CA GLY A 221 -5.46 8.74 4.51
C GLY A 221 -5.16 10.11 5.13
N GLN A 222 -3.87 10.45 5.32
CA GLN A 222 -3.46 11.78 5.79
C GLN A 222 -3.90 12.89 4.83
N LEU A 223 -3.78 12.68 3.52
CA LEU A 223 -4.20 13.64 2.50
C LEU A 223 -5.71 13.85 2.53
N TYR A 224 -6.48 12.77 2.58
CA TYR A 224 -7.94 12.82 2.58
C TYR A 224 -8.49 13.51 3.83
N VAL A 225 -7.96 13.20 5.02
CA VAL A 225 -8.31 13.92 6.27
C VAL A 225 -7.97 15.40 6.18
N ALA A 226 -6.87 15.76 5.53
CA ALA A 226 -6.46 17.15 5.36
C ALA A 226 -7.32 17.92 4.35
N GLN A 227 -7.77 17.26 3.28
CA GLN A 227 -8.52 17.86 2.17
C GLN A 227 -10.04 17.88 2.42
N HIS A 228 -10.57 16.85 3.08
CA HIS A 228 -11.99 16.62 3.29
C HIS A 228 -12.34 16.34 4.77
N PRO A 229 -11.94 17.21 5.72
CA PRO A 229 -12.17 16.97 7.14
C PRO A 229 -13.67 16.84 7.50
N ASP A 230 -14.55 17.50 6.74
CA ASP A 230 -16.01 17.41 6.88
C ASP A 230 -16.58 16.07 6.39
N ARG A 231 -15.82 15.28 5.62
CA ARG A 231 -16.22 13.98 5.04
C ARG A 231 -15.63 12.77 5.76
N VAL A 232 -14.88 13.01 6.84
CA VAL A 232 -14.33 11.94 7.68
C VAL A 232 -15.06 11.92 9.01
N ARG A 233 -15.52 10.73 9.42
CA ARG A 233 -16.12 10.51 10.74
C ARG A 233 -15.06 10.21 11.79
N SER A 234 -14.17 9.26 11.50
CA SER A 234 -13.07 8.83 12.37
C SER A 234 -11.97 8.20 11.50
N ALA A 235 -10.72 8.26 11.94
CA ALA A 235 -9.60 7.69 11.21
C ALA A 235 -8.61 7.03 12.16
N VAL A 236 -8.15 5.84 11.81
CA VAL A 236 -7.05 5.13 12.47
C VAL A 236 -5.95 4.89 11.45
N PHE A 237 -4.73 5.31 11.77
CA PHE A 237 -3.55 5.06 10.95
C PHE A 237 -2.56 4.18 11.71
N ASP A 238 -2.28 3.00 11.17
CA ASP A 238 -1.44 1.98 11.82
C ASP A 238 -0.19 1.68 10.98
N GLY A 239 0.99 1.78 11.60
CA GLY A 239 2.26 1.78 10.88
C GLY A 239 2.40 3.05 10.04
N VAL A 240 2.61 4.20 10.69
CA VAL A 240 2.39 5.51 10.06
C VAL A 240 3.59 5.95 9.21
N VAL A 241 3.33 6.24 7.94
CA VAL A 241 4.33 6.79 7.02
C VAL A 241 4.34 8.31 7.06
N ASP A 242 5.53 8.90 7.17
CA ASP A 242 5.75 10.34 7.07
C ASP A 242 6.18 10.72 5.65
N PRO A 243 5.31 11.34 4.82
CA PRO A 243 5.64 11.73 3.45
C PRO A 243 6.62 12.91 3.36
N GLY A 244 6.99 13.55 4.48
CA GLY A 244 7.93 14.67 4.53
C GLY A 244 9.40 14.30 4.32
N ARG A 245 9.72 13.06 3.93
CA ARG A 245 11.09 12.56 3.76
C ARG A 245 11.56 12.65 2.31
N ARG A 246 12.88 12.53 2.09
CA ARG A 246 13.45 12.39 0.74
C ARG A 246 13.22 10.98 0.18
N GLY A 247 13.00 10.88 -1.13
CA GLY A 247 12.71 9.61 -1.80
C GLY A 247 13.80 8.55 -1.60
N THR A 248 15.08 8.93 -1.70
CA THR A 248 16.19 8.00 -1.43
C THR A 248 16.16 7.45 0.00
N ALA A 249 15.82 8.29 0.99
CA ALA A 249 15.72 7.85 2.38
C ALA A 249 14.49 6.98 2.62
N MET A 250 13.38 7.26 1.93
CA MET A 250 12.17 6.43 1.97
C MET A 250 12.45 5.06 1.35
N ALA A 251 13.04 5.00 0.16
CA ALA A 251 13.35 3.74 -0.53
C ALA A 251 14.35 2.86 0.24
N LEU A 252 15.38 3.44 0.87
CA LEU A 252 16.30 2.67 1.72
C LEU A 252 15.58 2.04 2.92
N ARG A 253 14.62 2.76 3.51
CA ARG A 253 13.86 2.29 4.68
C ARG A 253 12.93 1.13 4.37
N THR A 254 12.45 0.99 3.14
CA THR A 254 11.57 -0.13 2.77
C THR A 254 12.34 -1.43 2.49
N LEU A 255 13.68 -1.39 2.52
CA LEU A 255 14.54 -2.53 2.19
C LEU A 255 15.07 -3.17 3.47
N HIS A 256 14.58 -4.37 3.77
CA HIS A 256 15.04 -5.16 4.93
C HIS A 256 15.55 -6.53 4.47
N SER A 257 16.55 -7.07 5.16
CA SER A 257 16.96 -8.46 5.00
C SER A 257 15.94 -9.40 5.69
N PRO A 258 15.93 -10.69 5.34
CA PRO A 258 15.10 -11.66 6.06
C PRO A 258 15.34 -11.65 7.58
N GLU A 259 16.60 -11.59 8.01
CA GLU A 259 16.97 -11.59 9.42
C GLU A 259 16.42 -10.35 10.16
N GLU A 260 16.45 -9.19 9.49
CA GLU A 260 15.86 -7.96 10.01
C GLU A 260 14.34 -8.05 10.19
N LEU A 261 13.65 -8.80 9.32
CA LEU A 261 12.21 -9.01 9.40
C LEU A 261 11.84 -10.08 10.42
N ASP A 262 12.69 -11.09 10.64
CA ASP A 262 12.50 -12.11 11.66
C ASP A 262 12.56 -11.49 13.07
N ASP A 263 13.46 -10.52 13.28
CA ASP A 263 13.56 -9.75 14.53
C ASP A 263 12.33 -8.86 14.80
N GLU A 264 11.58 -8.49 13.76
CA GLU A 264 10.37 -7.66 13.86
C GLU A 264 9.20 -8.43 14.52
N HIS A 265 9.27 -9.77 14.66
CA HIS A 265 8.17 -10.62 15.11
C HIS A 265 6.85 -10.23 14.41
N VAL A 266 6.70 -10.57 13.14
CA VAL A 266 5.39 -10.54 12.49
C VAL A 266 4.59 -11.75 13.01
N PRO A 267 3.53 -11.57 13.82
CA PRO A 267 2.58 -12.64 14.05
C PRO A 267 2.02 -12.98 12.68
N VAL A 268 2.29 -14.20 12.24
CA VAL A 268 1.46 -14.81 11.22
C VAL A 268 0.05 -14.79 11.82
N PRO A 269 -0.95 -14.23 11.12
CA PRO A 269 -2.35 -14.42 11.52
C PRO A 269 -2.49 -15.92 11.83
N PRO A 270 -3.10 -16.31 12.96
CA PRO A 270 -3.18 -17.72 13.31
C PRO A 270 -3.63 -18.47 12.06
N SER A 271 -2.85 -19.45 11.61
CA SER A 271 -3.21 -20.26 10.45
C SER A 271 -4.47 -21.03 10.85
N ARG A 272 -5.62 -20.39 10.66
CA ARG A 272 -6.90 -21.05 10.78
C ARG A 272 -6.95 -22.00 9.60
N ASP A 273 -7.40 -23.22 9.84
CA ASP A 273 -7.87 -24.07 8.76
C ASP A 273 -9.07 -23.35 8.13
N LEU A 274 -8.77 -22.51 7.14
CA LEU A 274 -9.78 -21.76 6.42
C LEU A 274 -10.55 -22.74 5.53
N PRO A 275 -11.90 -22.66 5.50
CA PRO A 275 -12.69 -23.41 4.54
C PRO A 275 -12.14 -23.23 3.12
N GLU A 276 -12.20 -24.28 2.28
CA GLU A 276 -11.68 -24.24 0.90
C GLU A 276 -12.22 -23.03 0.14
N GLU A 277 -13.53 -22.78 0.23
CA GLU A 277 -14.20 -21.64 -0.39
C GLU A 277 -13.59 -20.28 -0.02
N VAL A 278 -13.13 -20.13 1.23
CA VAL A 278 -12.45 -18.91 1.70
C VAL A 278 -11.05 -18.83 1.11
N ARG A 279 -10.31 -19.95 1.05
CA ARG A 279 -8.98 -20.01 0.42
C ARG A 279 -9.05 -19.69 -1.07
N GLU A 280 -10.02 -20.25 -1.79
CA GLU A 280 -10.28 -19.96 -3.20
C GLU A 280 -10.65 -18.49 -3.43
N ALA A 281 -11.43 -17.89 -2.54
CA ALA A 281 -11.76 -16.47 -2.59
C ALA A 281 -10.51 -15.59 -2.41
N PHE A 282 -9.64 -15.90 -1.44
CA PHE A 282 -8.36 -15.24 -1.28
C PHE A 282 -7.48 -15.39 -2.52
N ALA A 283 -7.40 -16.58 -3.10
CA ALA A 283 -6.61 -16.84 -4.31
C ALA A 283 -7.16 -16.10 -5.54
N THR A 284 -8.49 -15.91 -5.61
CA THR A 284 -9.13 -15.15 -6.69
C THR A 284 -8.84 -13.65 -6.60
N LEU A 285 -8.76 -13.12 -5.37
CA LEU A 285 -8.45 -11.73 -5.08
C LEU A 285 -6.94 -11.45 -4.97
N ASP A 286 -6.11 -12.50 -4.88
CA ASP A 286 -4.67 -12.36 -4.70
C ASP A 286 -4.09 -11.65 -5.93
N PRO A 287 -3.64 -10.40 -5.77
CA PRO A 287 -3.03 -9.72 -6.89
C PRO A 287 -1.69 -10.37 -7.25
N GLY A 288 -1.09 -11.18 -6.36
CA GLY A 288 0.29 -11.64 -6.42
C GLY A 288 1.25 -10.51 -6.01
N LYS A 289 2.54 -10.83 -5.89
CA LYS A 289 3.58 -9.88 -5.45
C LYS A 289 3.46 -8.53 -6.20
N PRO A 290 3.35 -7.38 -5.52
CA PRO A 290 3.21 -6.10 -6.19
C PRO A 290 4.37 -5.84 -7.16
N PRO A 291 4.10 -5.48 -8.44
CA PRO A 291 5.14 -5.19 -9.41
C PRO A 291 5.96 -3.96 -9.02
N LEU A 292 7.23 -3.90 -9.44
CA LEU A 292 8.10 -2.75 -9.19
C LEU A 292 7.46 -1.43 -9.63
N ALA A 293 6.74 -1.44 -10.75
CA ALA A 293 6.06 -0.27 -11.29
C ALA A 293 5.09 0.39 -10.30
N LEU A 294 4.45 -0.37 -9.41
CA LEU A 294 3.55 0.18 -8.38
C LEU A 294 4.32 0.90 -7.27
N PHE A 295 5.48 0.37 -6.87
CA PHE A 295 6.37 1.07 -5.95
C PHE A 295 6.88 2.38 -6.55
N LEU A 296 7.32 2.34 -7.81
CA LEU A 296 7.81 3.53 -8.52
C LEU A 296 6.71 4.58 -8.70
N SER A 297 5.51 4.16 -9.09
CA SER A 297 4.34 5.03 -9.23
C SER A 297 4.11 5.92 -8.02
N VAL A 298 4.19 5.33 -6.83
CA VAL A 298 4.02 6.04 -5.56
C VAL A 298 5.28 6.80 -5.19
N HIS A 299 6.42 6.13 -5.14
CA HIS A 299 7.63 6.70 -4.58
C HIS A 299 8.17 7.86 -5.44
N CYS A 300 8.09 7.75 -6.77
CA CYS A 300 8.57 8.79 -7.69
C CYS A 300 7.65 10.02 -7.69
N ALA A 301 6.34 9.83 -7.49
CA ALA A 301 5.37 10.92 -7.43
C ALA A 301 5.35 11.62 -6.06
N ASP A 302 5.40 10.84 -4.97
CA ASP A 302 5.10 11.35 -3.64
C ASP A 302 6.31 11.99 -2.94
N PHE A 303 7.53 11.58 -3.30
CA PHE A 303 8.75 11.98 -2.59
C PHE A 303 9.72 12.74 -3.50
N PRO A 304 10.53 13.67 -2.95
CA PRO A 304 11.52 14.38 -3.74
C PRO A 304 12.74 13.48 -4.05
N TRP A 305 13.14 13.47 -5.32
CA TRP A 305 14.28 12.72 -5.86
C TRP A 305 15.31 13.66 -6.48
N PRO A 306 16.59 13.24 -6.59
CA PRO A 306 17.58 13.91 -7.43
C PRO A 306 17.08 14.10 -8.87
N ASP A 307 17.52 15.17 -9.53
CA ASP A 307 16.97 15.56 -10.84
C ASP A 307 17.62 14.83 -12.02
N SER A 308 18.71 14.12 -11.78
CA SER A 308 19.42 13.37 -12.81
C SER A 308 19.99 12.06 -12.29
N VAL A 309 20.14 11.08 -13.18
CA VAL A 309 20.79 9.80 -12.88
C VAL A 309 22.22 9.99 -12.32
N PRO A 310 23.09 10.84 -12.91
CA PRO A 310 24.40 11.13 -12.34
C PRO A 310 24.35 11.64 -10.89
N GLU A 311 23.40 12.53 -10.56
CA GLU A 311 23.27 13.06 -9.20
C GLU A 311 22.83 11.96 -8.22
N LEU A 312 21.79 11.19 -8.59
CA LEU A 312 21.32 10.06 -7.79
C LEU A 312 22.44 9.06 -7.51
N LEU A 313 23.14 8.62 -8.56
CA LEU A 313 24.17 7.60 -8.44
C LEU A 313 25.38 8.06 -7.62
N ARG A 314 25.82 9.32 -7.78
CA ARG A 314 26.88 9.89 -6.92
C ARG A 314 26.47 9.95 -5.46
N LYS A 315 25.24 10.35 -5.18
CA LYS A 315 24.70 10.42 -3.81
C LYS A 315 24.65 9.03 -3.16
N LEU A 316 24.17 8.03 -3.89
CA LEU A 316 24.14 6.63 -3.44
C LEU A 316 25.57 6.07 -3.26
N ALA A 317 26.49 6.36 -4.17
CA ALA A 317 27.89 5.98 -4.04
C ALA A 317 28.53 6.57 -2.77
N ALA A 318 28.25 7.83 -2.45
CA ALA A 318 28.74 8.47 -1.23
C ALA A 318 28.18 7.80 0.04
N LEU A 319 26.88 7.47 0.07
CA LEU A 319 26.26 6.74 1.17
C LEU A 319 26.94 5.38 1.39
N ARG A 320 27.14 4.61 0.31
CA ARG A 320 27.84 3.32 0.37
C ARG A 320 29.29 3.46 0.85
N LYS A 321 30.02 4.45 0.36
CA LYS A 321 31.43 4.69 0.74
C LYS A 321 31.55 5.08 2.22
N SER A 322 30.58 5.80 2.76
CA SER A 322 30.57 6.22 4.17
C SER A 322 30.28 5.08 5.15
N GLY A 323 29.81 3.92 4.67
CA GLY A 323 29.42 2.80 5.53
C GLY A 323 28.08 3.02 6.26
N GLN A 324 27.36 4.10 5.99
CA GLN A 324 26.06 4.40 6.60
C GLN A 324 24.95 3.43 6.18
N GLU A 325 25.10 2.77 5.02
CA GLU A 325 24.10 1.85 4.48
C GLU A 325 24.75 0.61 3.88
N ALA A 326 24.04 -0.52 3.97
CA ALA A 326 24.48 -1.78 3.37
C ALA A 326 24.55 -1.64 1.83
N GLY A 327 25.64 -2.14 1.24
CA GLY A 327 25.88 -1.98 -0.21
C GLY A 327 24.77 -2.57 -1.09
N TRP A 328 24.12 -3.66 -0.64
CA TRP A 328 23.00 -4.26 -1.36
C TRP A 328 21.78 -3.33 -1.41
N ARG A 329 21.44 -2.63 -0.31
CA ARG A 329 20.33 -1.66 -0.26
C ARG A 329 20.59 -0.52 -1.23
N VAL A 330 21.79 0.04 -1.17
CA VAL A 330 22.19 1.14 -2.05
C VAL A 330 22.10 0.72 -3.53
N ASN A 331 22.60 -0.47 -3.86
CA ASN A 331 22.53 -1.00 -5.23
C ASN A 331 21.09 -1.25 -5.69
N THR A 332 20.22 -1.76 -4.80
CA THR A 332 18.79 -1.93 -5.10
C THR A 332 18.13 -0.57 -5.34
N VAL A 333 18.39 0.44 -4.51
CA VAL A 333 17.84 1.80 -4.74
C VAL A 333 18.34 2.37 -6.07
N ALA A 334 19.62 2.16 -6.40
CA ALA A 334 20.20 2.61 -7.66
C ALA A 334 19.54 1.96 -8.89
N ARG A 335 19.34 0.62 -8.87
CA ARG A 335 18.64 -0.11 -9.93
C ARG A 335 17.19 0.36 -10.05
N ASP A 336 16.48 0.39 -8.94
CA ASP A 336 15.02 0.40 -8.99
C ASP A 336 14.52 1.82 -9.24
N TYR A 337 15.14 2.79 -8.56
CA TYR A 337 14.63 4.16 -8.51
C TYR A 337 15.36 5.15 -9.43
N ALA A 338 16.37 4.73 -10.22
CA ALA A 338 16.89 5.60 -11.27
C ALA A 338 15.82 5.94 -12.33
N ALA A 339 14.84 5.06 -12.51
CA ALA A 339 13.64 5.33 -13.32
C ALA A 339 12.82 6.53 -12.80
N CYS A 340 12.90 6.89 -11.52
CA CYS A 340 12.21 8.07 -10.98
C CYS A 340 12.64 9.41 -11.60
N VAL A 341 13.81 9.45 -12.27
CA VAL A 341 14.25 10.65 -13.01
C VAL A 341 13.34 10.91 -14.22
N HIS A 342 12.79 9.85 -14.82
CA HIS A 342 11.96 9.93 -16.03
C HIS A 342 10.49 9.64 -15.77
N TRP A 343 10.11 9.24 -14.54
CA TRP A 343 8.77 8.76 -14.21
C TRP A 343 7.69 9.85 -14.38
N PRO A 344 6.56 9.57 -15.08
CA PRO A 344 5.48 10.54 -15.22
C PRO A 344 4.82 10.82 -13.86
N GLY A 345 4.39 12.06 -13.61
CA GLY A 345 3.84 12.46 -12.31
C GLY A 345 4.91 12.77 -11.25
N ARG A 346 6.21 12.60 -11.55
CA ARG A 346 7.28 13.22 -10.75
C ARG A 346 7.17 14.75 -10.82
N GLY A 347 7.61 15.44 -9.78
CA GLY A 347 7.79 16.90 -9.78
C GLY A 347 6.87 17.69 -8.85
N ALA A 348 5.85 17.04 -8.27
CA ALA A 348 4.98 17.64 -7.26
C ALA A 348 4.93 16.80 -5.96
N PRO A 349 6.09 16.54 -5.32
CA PRO A 349 6.16 15.71 -4.12
C PRO A 349 5.23 16.24 -3.02
N LEU A 350 4.71 15.35 -2.19
CA LEU A 350 3.72 15.70 -1.17
C LEU A 350 4.31 16.63 -0.11
N GLY A 351 5.57 16.39 0.27
CA GLY A 351 6.19 17.02 1.41
C GLY A 351 5.45 16.68 2.71
N ALA A 352 5.57 17.56 3.71
CA ALA A 352 4.89 17.38 4.98
C ALA A 352 3.40 17.76 4.85
N VAL A 353 2.53 16.76 4.67
CA VAL A 353 1.06 16.90 4.79
C VAL A 353 0.68 17.56 6.11
N ARG A 354 -0.15 18.60 6.05
CA ARG A 354 -0.72 19.24 7.23
C ARG A 354 -2.24 19.22 7.08
N PRO A 355 -3.00 19.01 8.16
CA PRO A 355 -4.44 19.24 8.10
C PRO A 355 -4.69 20.68 7.65
N ALA A 356 -5.81 20.92 6.96
CA ALA A 356 -6.26 22.28 6.68
C ALA A 356 -6.37 23.05 8.01
N SER A 357 -5.39 23.92 8.27
CA SER A 357 -5.30 24.68 9.51
C SER A 357 -6.40 25.74 9.53
N ALA A 358 -7.19 25.80 10.60
CA ALA A 358 -7.57 27.05 11.26
C ALA A 358 -8.12 28.19 10.38
N ALA A 359 -8.83 27.88 9.29
CA ALA A 359 -9.45 28.84 8.37
C ALA A 359 -11.00 28.79 8.45
N GLY A 360 -11.56 28.34 9.57
CA GLY A 360 -13.00 28.28 9.82
C GLY A 360 -13.38 27.23 10.87
N ASP A 361 -14.60 27.34 11.39
CA ASP A 361 -15.19 26.57 12.51
C ASP A 361 -15.39 25.06 12.26
N SER A 362 -14.78 24.48 11.22
CA SER A 362 -14.93 23.05 10.93
C SER A 362 -14.16 22.22 11.97
N PRO A 363 -14.84 21.31 12.72
CA PRO A 363 -14.17 20.51 13.74
C PRO A 363 -13.11 19.61 13.08
N GLN A 364 -11.88 19.72 13.59
CA GLN A 364 -10.76 18.94 13.10
C GLN A 364 -10.95 17.46 13.46
N VAL A 365 -10.95 16.59 12.44
CA VAL A 365 -10.88 15.14 12.67
C VAL A 365 -9.46 14.78 13.08
N LEU A 366 -9.30 14.29 14.31
CA LEU A 366 -8.02 13.85 14.85
C LEU A 366 -7.87 12.33 14.65
N PRO A 367 -7.05 11.87 13.68
CA PRO A 367 -6.83 10.44 13.52
C PRO A 367 -6.12 9.86 14.75
N LEU A 368 -6.50 8.66 15.18
CA LEU A 368 -5.67 7.89 16.11
C LEU A 368 -4.48 7.29 15.34
N LEU A 369 -3.27 7.70 15.70
CA LEU A 369 -2.06 7.10 15.16
C LEU A 369 -1.64 5.94 16.05
N ILE A 370 -1.30 4.81 15.44
CA ILE A 370 -0.85 3.59 16.12
C ILE A 370 0.49 3.20 15.52
N ASN A 371 1.50 3.00 16.36
CA ASN A 371 2.80 2.55 15.90
C ASN A 371 3.52 1.71 16.95
N SER A 372 4.20 0.67 16.49
CA SER A 372 5.12 -0.12 17.31
C SER A 372 6.45 0.63 17.52
N ARG A 373 7.09 0.41 18.67
CA ARG A 373 8.39 1.02 19.02
C ARG A 373 9.53 0.53 18.15
N LYS A 374 9.49 -0.72 17.72
CA LYS A 374 10.55 -1.32 16.87
C LYS A 374 10.07 -1.64 15.46
N ASP A 375 8.96 -1.05 15.01
CA ASP A 375 8.54 -1.12 13.62
C ASP A 375 9.67 -0.61 12.72
N MET A 376 10.22 -1.51 11.91
CA MET A 376 11.37 -1.22 11.07
C MET A 376 10.94 -0.57 9.74
N ARG A 377 9.75 -0.91 9.27
CA ARG A 377 9.19 -0.47 7.98
C ARG A 377 8.66 0.95 8.07
N THR A 378 7.95 1.25 9.16
CA THR A 378 7.43 2.56 9.52
C THR A 378 7.87 2.94 10.94
N PRO A 379 9.13 3.40 11.10
CA PRO A 379 9.68 3.73 12.42
C PRO A 379 8.83 4.75 13.18
N LEU A 380 8.71 4.55 14.50
CA LEU A 380 7.92 5.40 15.42
C LEU A 380 8.16 6.90 15.23
N ALA A 381 9.40 7.31 14.98
CA ALA A 381 9.73 8.71 14.73
C ALA A 381 8.95 9.31 13.52
N GLY A 382 8.53 8.48 12.56
CA GLY A 382 7.53 8.78 11.53
C GLY A 382 6.21 9.22 12.13
N ALA A 383 5.57 8.31 12.85
CA ALA A 383 4.31 8.54 13.54
C ALA A 383 4.36 9.75 14.48
N GLU A 384 5.44 9.95 15.25
CA GLU A 384 5.60 11.12 16.13
C GLU A 384 5.56 12.46 15.36
N ARG A 385 6.25 12.54 14.21
CA ARG A 385 6.21 13.75 13.37
C ARG A 385 4.84 13.99 12.75
N VAL A 386 4.12 12.93 12.37
CA VAL A 386 2.74 13.04 11.87
C VAL A 386 1.79 13.48 12.99
N ALA A 387 1.90 12.85 14.17
CA ALA A 387 1.10 13.16 15.35
C ALA A 387 1.25 14.63 15.76
N ASN A 388 2.49 15.13 15.78
CA ASN A 388 2.78 16.52 16.08
C ASN A 388 2.18 17.48 15.04
N ARG A 389 2.22 17.13 13.74
CA ARG A 389 1.64 17.97 12.68
C ARG A 389 0.11 18.00 12.69
N PHE A 390 -0.51 16.90 13.08
CA PHE A 390 -1.97 16.77 13.12
C PHE A 390 -2.58 17.12 14.49
N HIS A 391 -1.75 17.38 15.52
CA HIS A 391 -2.19 17.44 16.91
C HIS A 391 -3.00 16.19 17.34
N ALA A 392 -2.64 15.05 16.77
CA ALA A 392 -3.35 13.80 16.88
C ALA A 392 -2.83 12.95 18.07
N PRO A 393 -3.72 12.16 18.71
CA PRO A 393 -3.28 11.17 19.69
C PRO A 393 -2.41 10.10 19.02
N LEU A 394 -1.39 9.64 19.74
CA LEU A 394 -0.48 8.58 19.30
C LEU A 394 -0.45 7.46 20.34
N LEU A 395 -0.86 6.27 19.94
CA LEU A 395 -0.66 5.03 20.66
C LEU A 395 0.66 4.38 20.27
N THR A 396 1.57 4.29 21.24
CA THR A 396 2.84 3.60 21.08
C THR A 396 2.77 2.20 21.67
N VAL A 397 2.97 1.17 20.85
CA VAL A 397 3.01 -0.23 21.30
C VAL A 397 4.46 -0.66 21.54
N ARG A 398 4.78 -1.28 22.68
CA ARG A 398 6.16 -1.68 23.05
C ARG A 398 6.77 -2.78 22.16
N GLY A 399 5.94 -3.54 21.43
CA GLY A 399 6.36 -4.63 20.55
C GLY A 399 7.23 -4.20 19.36
N GLY A 400 7.53 -5.16 18.48
CA GLY A 400 8.34 -4.93 17.27
C GLY A 400 7.58 -4.93 15.95
N GLN A 401 6.39 -5.53 15.91
CA GLN A 401 5.62 -5.77 14.69
C GLN A 401 5.25 -4.51 13.88
N HIS A 402 5.31 -4.62 12.55
CA HIS A 402 4.69 -3.67 11.61
C HIS A 402 3.21 -4.03 11.35
N GLY A 403 2.32 -3.06 11.56
CA GLY A 403 0.87 -3.28 11.53
C GLY A 403 0.40 -4.06 12.76
N LEU A 404 -0.58 -3.56 13.48
CA LEU A 404 -1.01 -4.04 14.79
C LEU A 404 -2.51 -4.36 14.84
N VAL A 405 -3.34 -3.51 14.24
CA VAL A 405 -4.79 -3.65 14.19
C VAL A 405 -5.16 -4.68 13.13
N GLY A 406 -5.83 -5.76 13.54
CA GLY A 406 -6.17 -6.86 12.64
C GLY A 406 -5.05 -7.91 12.48
N TYR A 407 -3.93 -7.71 13.18
CA TYR A 407 -2.77 -8.59 13.15
C TYR A 407 -2.42 -9.12 14.56
N GLY A 408 -3.43 -9.30 15.42
CA GLY A 408 -3.33 -10.02 16.68
C GLY A 408 -2.90 -9.19 17.89
N ASN A 409 -2.66 -7.88 17.73
CA ASN A 409 -2.34 -7.02 18.87
C ASN A 409 -3.61 -6.52 19.57
N ARG A 410 -4.09 -7.30 20.54
CA ARG A 410 -5.32 -7.02 21.30
C ARG A 410 -5.37 -5.62 21.92
N CYS A 411 -4.22 -5.05 22.32
CA CYS A 411 -4.17 -3.72 22.90
C CYS A 411 -4.45 -2.65 21.84
N ALA A 412 -3.72 -2.68 20.72
CA ALA A 412 -3.95 -1.77 19.59
C ALA A 412 -5.37 -1.91 19.03
N GLU A 413 -5.85 -3.14 18.87
CA GLU A 413 -7.20 -3.46 18.43
C GLU A 413 -8.27 -2.83 19.33
N LYS A 414 -8.13 -2.95 20.66
CA LYS A 414 -9.04 -2.31 21.60
C LYS A 414 -9.11 -0.79 21.41
N TYR A 415 -7.96 -0.12 21.35
CA TYR A 415 -7.93 1.33 21.15
C TYR A 415 -8.48 1.75 19.79
N ALA A 416 -8.20 0.99 18.74
CA ALA A 416 -8.74 1.24 17.40
C ALA A 416 -10.27 1.12 17.39
N VAL A 417 -10.83 0.06 17.98
CA VAL A 417 -12.29 -0.13 18.09
C VAL A 417 -12.92 0.96 18.93
N GLU A 418 -12.35 1.29 20.09
CA GLU A 418 -12.86 2.37 20.96
C GLU A 418 -12.83 3.72 20.24
N HIS A 419 -11.77 4.03 19.49
CA HIS A 419 -11.68 5.27 18.72
C HIS A 419 -12.70 5.30 17.58
N LEU A 420 -12.74 4.24 16.76
CA LEU A 420 -13.66 4.14 15.64
C LEU A 420 -15.12 4.17 16.11
N THR A 421 -15.46 3.61 17.26
CA THR A 421 -16.83 3.63 17.80
C THR A 421 -17.15 4.90 18.63
N GLY A 422 -16.21 5.84 18.77
CA GLY A 422 -16.40 7.08 19.52
C GLY A 422 -16.39 6.91 21.05
N ARG A 423 -15.92 5.78 21.56
CA ARG A 423 -15.81 5.46 22.99
C ARG A 423 -14.48 5.87 23.60
N LEU A 424 -13.43 6.00 22.78
CA LEU A 424 -12.12 6.41 23.27
C LEU A 424 -12.17 7.88 23.70
N ARG A 425 -11.97 8.11 24.99
CA ARG A 425 -11.79 9.45 25.55
C ARG A 425 -10.30 9.78 25.50
N SER A 426 -9.80 10.14 24.33
CA SER A 426 -8.45 10.68 24.19
C SER A 426 -8.46 12.13 23.76
N GLY A 427 -7.57 12.92 24.37
CA GLY A 427 -7.37 14.33 24.06
C GLY A 427 -6.53 14.54 22.80
N ALA A 428 -6.61 15.75 22.25
CA ALA A 428 -5.67 16.19 21.21
C ALA A 428 -4.23 16.06 21.72
N SER A 429 -3.33 15.59 20.84
CA SER A 429 -1.91 15.37 21.13
C SER A 429 -1.59 14.38 22.26
N GLU A 430 -2.55 13.60 22.75
CA GLU A 430 -2.32 12.63 23.81
C GLU A 430 -1.30 11.54 23.40
N ARG A 431 -0.49 11.10 24.36
CA ARG A 431 0.51 10.04 24.17
C ARG A 431 0.09 8.83 25.00
N LEU A 432 -0.45 7.84 24.31
CA LEU A 432 -0.91 6.59 24.87
C LEU A 432 0.17 5.52 24.72
N THR A 433 0.20 4.55 25.63
CA THR A 433 1.12 3.42 25.54
C THR A 433 0.41 2.09 25.77
N CYS A 434 0.78 1.09 24.97
CA CYS A 434 0.37 -0.30 25.09
C CYS A 434 1.62 -1.18 25.28
N GLY A 435 1.61 -2.10 26.24
CA GLY A 435 2.63 -3.15 26.34
C GLY A 435 3.13 -3.44 27.74
#